data_AF-A0A814ZF68-F1
#
_entry.id   AF-A0A814ZF68-F1
#
_cell.length_a   1.000
_cell.length_b   1.000
_cell.length_c   1.000
_cell.angle_alpha   90.00
_cell.angle_beta   90.00
_cell.angle_gamma   90.00
#
_symmetry.space_group_name_H-M   'P 1'
#
loop_
_entity.id
_entity.type
_entity.pdbx_description
1 polymer ?
#
loop_
_entity_poly.entity_id
_entity_poly.type
_entity_poly.pdbx_seq_one_letter_code
_entity_poly.pdbx_strand_id
1 'polypeptide(L)'
;MPSTVESPLHWNYWATIIYIFGMFGYLTIDTINYLFAPVDDDFILFVHTCLTILFVIDAILYTIDWYMTAVRLRENKDEPVHYRSELIACIFQNLGSYLYLLSALLLFDKSAYMELVLLFQFFGTTAFVIESCFVFLGWRISFRRKPSTNPKRGCISQDVSMWAHIFYIIASLFYLCATSLAYRIYSHLNVIHPNGVLILLMLGDFFYLFDAYLYYECWKRDKQEYDANTEQQNLMQLNVVKQLTTENYSYNHSIDEDS
;
A
#
# COMPACT_ATOMS: atom_id res chain seq x y z
N MET A 1 -1.84 -31.31 -5.14
CA MET A 1 -2.49 -30.49 -4.09
C MET A 1 -2.81 -29.16 -4.71
N PRO A 2 -4.08 -28.73 -4.80
CA PRO A 2 -4.39 -27.39 -5.28
C PRO A 2 -3.86 -26.41 -4.23
N SER A 3 -2.84 -25.65 -4.61
CA SER A 3 -2.36 -24.54 -3.80
C SER A 3 -3.53 -23.58 -3.58
N THR A 4 -3.87 -23.35 -2.32
CA THR A 4 -4.83 -22.35 -1.85
C THR A 4 -4.30 -20.94 -2.16
N VAL A 5 -4.32 -20.55 -3.44
CA VAL A 5 -3.97 -19.22 -3.95
C VAL A 5 -5.19 -18.29 -3.86
N GLU A 6 -5.98 -18.40 -2.79
CA GLU A 6 -7.01 -17.42 -2.42
C GLU A 6 -6.41 -16.24 -1.62
N SER A 7 -5.16 -16.36 -1.19
CA SER A 7 -4.54 -15.51 -0.15
C SER A 7 -4.19 -14.05 -0.54
N PRO A 8 -3.67 -13.72 -1.75
CA PRO A 8 -3.12 -12.38 -1.98
C PRO A 8 -4.18 -11.29 -2.25
N LEU A 9 -5.31 -11.62 -2.88
CA LEU A 9 -6.38 -10.65 -3.19
C LEU A 9 -7.11 -10.17 -1.94
N HIS A 10 -7.34 -11.06 -0.96
CA HIS A 10 -7.96 -10.68 0.31
C HIS A 10 -7.05 -9.78 1.15
N TRP A 11 -5.73 -9.99 1.11
CA TRP A 11 -4.81 -9.14 1.84
C TRP A 11 -4.66 -7.75 1.25
N ASN A 12 -4.56 -7.65 -0.07
CA ASN A 12 -4.48 -6.37 -0.76
C ASN A 12 -5.72 -5.50 -0.51
N TYR A 13 -6.90 -6.13 -0.37
CA TYR A 13 -8.12 -5.43 0.06
C TYR A 13 -7.95 -4.77 1.42
N TRP A 14 -7.64 -5.56 2.45
CA TRP A 14 -7.59 -5.05 3.83
C TRP A 14 -6.50 -4.01 4.02
N ALA A 15 -5.33 -4.17 3.38
CA ALA A 15 -4.28 -3.16 3.38
C ALA A 15 -4.77 -1.83 2.79
N THR A 16 -5.47 -1.89 1.65
CA THR A 16 -6.04 -0.69 1.00
C THR A 16 -7.11 -0.02 1.88
N ILE A 17 -7.99 -0.81 2.50
CA ILE A 17 -9.03 -0.28 3.40
C ILE A 17 -8.41 0.39 4.62
N ILE A 18 -7.45 -0.27 5.29
CA ILE A 18 -6.74 0.30 6.45
C ILE A 18 -6.05 1.60 6.06
N TYR A 19 -5.42 1.65 4.88
CA TYR A 19 -4.75 2.84 4.36
C TYR A 19 -5.73 3.99 4.10
N ILE A 20 -6.88 3.74 3.47
CA ILE A 20 -7.96 4.74 3.28
C ILE A 20 -8.45 5.28 4.62
N PHE A 21 -8.73 4.41 5.58
CA PHE A 21 -9.16 4.83 6.92
C PHE A 21 -8.11 5.69 7.62
N GLY A 22 -6.82 5.32 7.49
CA GLY A 22 -5.72 6.10 8.03
C GLY A 22 -5.67 7.52 7.45
N MET A 23 -5.71 7.63 6.12
CA MET A 23 -5.64 8.92 5.42
C MET A 23 -6.87 9.80 5.67
N PHE A 24 -8.06 9.20 5.76
CA PHE A 24 -9.26 9.92 6.16
C PHE A 24 -9.15 10.46 7.59
N GLY A 25 -8.56 9.68 8.51
CA GLY A 25 -8.28 10.08 9.88
C GLY A 25 -7.35 11.30 9.95
N TYR A 26 -6.21 11.26 9.25
CA TYR A 26 -5.27 12.39 9.18
C TYR A 26 -5.93 13.65 8.58
N LEU A 27 -6.59 13.51 7.43
CA LEU A 27 -7.27 14.63 6.78
C LEU A 27 -8.31 15.27 7.70
N THR A 28 -9.05 14.45 8.45
CA THR A 28 -10.06 14.93 9.41
C THR A 28 -9.40 15.72 10.54
N ILE A 29 -8.33 15.20 11.14
CA ILE A 29 -7.60 15.89 12.22
C ILE A 29 -7.04 17.23 11.72
N ASP A 30 -6.37 17.23 10.59
CA ASP A 30 -5.74 18.43 10.04
C ASP A 30 -6.79 19.48 9.63
N THR A 31 -7.93 19.04 9.08
CA THR A 31 -9.06 19.92 8.77
C THR A 31 -9.66 20.51 10.04
N ILE A 32 -9.86 19.71 11.10
CA ILE A 32 -10.44 20.22 12.35
C ILE A 32 -9.47 21.19 13.02
N ASN A 33 -8.17 20.88 13.07
CA ASN A 33 -7.14 21.76 13.61
C ASN A 33 -7.01 23.08 12.82
N TYR A 34 -7.30 23.06 11.53
CA TYR A 34 -7.31 24.25 10.69
C TYR A 34 -8.57 25.11 10.88
N LEU A 35 -9.75 24.49 10.99
CA LEU A 35 -11.04 25.18 11.01
C LEU A 35 -11.54 25.57 12.41
N PHE A 36 -11.19 24.80 13.44
CA PHE A 36 -11.72 24.96 14.79
C PHE A 36 -10.61 25.23 15.81
N ALA A 37 -11.00 25.80 16.97
CA ALA A 37 -10.14 25.94 18.14
C ALA A 37 -9.54 24.56 18.53
N PRO A 38 -8.33 24.50 19.12
CA PRO A 38 -7.57 23.27 19.24
C PRO A 38 -8.42 22.18 19.91
N VAL A 39 -8.57 21.07 19.19
CA VAL A 39 -9.10 19.82 19.75
C VAL A 39 -8.19 19.42 20.91
N ASP A 40 -8.77 18.73 21.90
CA ASP A 40 -8.02 18.18 23.03
C ASP A 40 -6.71 17.51 22.55
N ASP A 41 -5.59 18.05 23.03
CA ASP A 41 -4.23 17.60 22.68
C ASP A 41 -4.06 16.10 22.98
N ASP A 42 -4.70 15.59 24.04
CA ASP A 42 -4.63 14.18 24.42
C ASP A 42 -5.37 13.28 23.41
N PHE A 43 -6.51 13.76 22.89
CA PHE A 43 -7.23 13.07 21.84
C PHE A 43 -6.46 13.05 20.52
N ILE A 44 -5.88 14.19 20.12
CA ILE A 44 -5.03 14.26 18.92
C ILE A 44 -3.85 13.30 19.05
N LEU A 45 -3.18 13.30 20.20
CA LEU A 45 -2.04 12.43 20.47
C LEU A 45 -2.41 10.95 20.41
N PHE A 46 -3.54 10.57 21.01
CA PHE A 46 -4.05 9.20 20.95
C PHE A 46 -4.30 8.76 19.51
N VAL A 47 -5.05 9.55 18.74
CA VAL A 47 -5.37 9.22 17.35
C VAL A 47 -4.11 9.17 16.49
N HIS A 48 -3.19 10.13 16.64
CA HIS A 48 -1.92 10.15 15.91
C HIS A 48 -1.06 8.92 16.22
N THR A 49 -1.03 8.48 17.49
CA THR A 49 -0.32 7.26 17.89
C THR A 49 -0.97 6.02 17.27
N CYS A 50 -2.30 5.90 17.30
CA CYS A 50 -3.00 4.80 16.64
C CYS A 50 -2.72 4.74 15.14
N LEU A 51 -2.74 5.89 14.45
CA LEU A 51 -2.48 5.98 13.02
C LEU A 51 -1.04 5.59 12.66
N THR A 52 -0.04 6.03 13.45
CA THR A 52 1.36 5.65 13.21
C THR A 52 1.63 4.15 13.46
N ILE A 53 0.93 3.53 14.42
CA ILE A 53 0.96 2.07 14.61
C ILE A 53 0.40 1.35 13.37
N LEU A 54 -0.69 1.85 12.78
CA LEU A 54 -1.24 1.28 11.55
C LEU A 54 -0.25 1.36 10.38
N PHE A 55 0.51 2.44 10.25
CA PHE A 55 1.58 2.53 9.24
C PHE A 55 2.72 1.54 9.46
N VAL A 56 3.12 1.31 10.72
CA VAL A 56 4.13 0.28 11.01
C VAL A 56 3.62 -1.11 10.64
N ILE A 57 2.36 -1.42 10.95
CA ILE A 57 1.74 -2.69 10.55
C ILE A 57 1.72 -2.79 9.02
N ASP A 58 1.27 -1.75 8.31
CA ASP A 58 1.25 -1.72 6.84
C ASP A 58 2.64 -1.95 6.24
N ALA A 59 3.68 -1.29 6.76
CA ALA A 59 5.06 -1.47 6.31
C ALA A 59 5.58 -2.92 6.51
N ILE A 60 5.25 -3.53 7.65
CA ILE A 60 5.58 -4.94 7.93
C ILE A 60 4.84 -5.85 6.95
N LEU A 61 3.54 -5.63 6.75
CA LEU A 61 2.73 -6.42 5.82
C LEU A 61 3.24 -6.30 4.39
N TYR A 62 3.60 -5.10 3.95
CA TYR A 62 4.22 -4.86 2.65
C TYR A 62 5.55 -5.60 2.49
N THR A 63 6.35 -5.66 3.56
CA THR A 63 7.62 -6.41 3.56
C THR A 63 7.40 -7.92 3.47
N ILE A 64 6.38 -8.45 4.17
CA ILE A 64 6.00 -9.86 4.12
C ILE A 64 5.51 -10.21 2.72
N ASP A 65 4.61 -9.41 2.14
CA ASP A 65 4.15 -9.59 0.76
C ASP A 65 5.36 -9.57 -0.19
N TRP A 66 6.27 -8.61 -0.03
CA TRP A 66 7.48 -8.57 -0.82
C TRP A 66 8.28 -9.86 -0.75
N TYR A 67 8.51 -10.37 0.45
CA TYR A 67 9.24 -11.61 0.65
C TYR A 67 8.52 -12.81 0.01
N MET A 68 7.20 -12.92 0.19
CA MET A 68 6.42 -14.02 -0.37
C MET A 68 6.43 -14.01 -1.90
N THR A 69 6.21 -12.86 -2.53
CA THR A 69 6.17 -12.74 -4.00
C THR A 69 7.56 -12.82 -4.63
N ALA A 70 8.55 -12.13 -4.05
CA ALA A 70 9.88 -12.00 -4.64
C ALA A 70 10.78 -13.21 -4.36
N VAL A 71 10.69 -13.77 -3.16
CA VAL A 71 11.62 -14.83 -2.71
C VAL A 71 11.00 -16.21 -2.86
N ARG A 72 9.72 -16.39 -2.50
CA ARG A 72 9.08 -17.74 -2.52
C ARG A 72 8.43 -18.11 -3.84
N LEU A 73 7.75 -17.17 -4.51
CA LEU A 73 6.97 -17.49 -5.71
C LEU A 73 7.75 -17.32 -7.03
N ARG A 74 8.88 -16.63 -7.02
CA ARG A 74 9.67 -16.29 -8.23
C ARG A 74 11.14 -16.73 -8.12
N GLU A 75 11.39 -17.99 -7.78
CA GLU A 75 12.74 -18.59 -7.69
C GLU A 75 13.58 -18.54 -9.00
N ASN A 76 13.02 -18.08 -10.13
CA ASN A 76 13.74 -17.95 -11.39
C ASN A 76 14.58 -16.66 -11.50
N LYS A 77 15.87 -16.86 -11.82
CA LYS A 77 17.03 -16.02 -11.48
C LYS A 77 17.29 -14.77 -12.35
N ASP A 78 16.38 -14.35 -13.22
CA ASP A 78 16.72 -13.40 -14.30
C ASP A 78 16.30 -11.92 -14.08
N GLU A 79 15.74 -11.56 -12.92
CA GLU A 79 15.23 -10.20 -12.68
C GLU A 79 15.85 -9.46 -11.46
N PRO A 80 17.18 -9.36 -11.34
CA PRO A 80 17.84 -8.86 -10.13
C PRO A 80 17.56 -7.38 -9.78
N VAL A 81 17.23 -6.54 -10.76
CA VAL A 81 17.11 -5.08 -10.53
C VAL A 81 15.77 -4.70 -9.89
N HIS A 82 14.67 -5.33 -10.32
CA HIS A 82 13.33 -5.11 -9.76
C HIS A 82 13.29 -5.46 -8.27
N TYR A 83 13.84 -6.63 -7.92
CA TYR A 83 13.92 -7.07 -6.52
C TYR A 83 14.73 -6.13 -5.65
N ARG A 84 15.80 -5.55 -6.20
CA ARG A 84 16.65 -4.59 -5.48
C ARG A 84 15.93 -3.27 -5.25
N SER A 85 15.22 -2.73 -6.25
CA SER A 85 14.45 -1.50 -6.06
C SER A 85 13.31 -1.69 -5.04
N GLU A 86 12.59 -2.82 -5.09
CA GLU A 86 11.52 -3.07 -4.13
C GLU A 86 12.04 -3.36 -2.72
N LEU A 87 13.18 -4.05 -2.57
CA LEU A 87 13.82 -4.24 -1.27
C LEU A 87 14.19 -2.90 -0.64
N ILE A 88 14.79 -2.00 -1.45
CA ILE A 88 15.12 -0.64 -0.99
C ILE A 88 13.84 0.08 -0.56
N ALA A 89 12.77 0.02 -1.35
CA ALA A 89 11.48 0.57 -0.98
C ALA A 89 10.98 0.02 0.39
N CYS A 90 11.00 -1.31 0.58
CA CYS A 90 10.60 -1.92 1.85
C CYS A 90 11.43 -1.40 3.04
N ILE A 91 12.75 -1.28 2.89
CA ILE A 91 13.64 -0.74 3.93
C ILE A 91 13.22 0.68 4.30
N PHE A 92 13.01 1.55 3.31
CA PHE A 92 12.66 2.93 3.54
C PHE A 92 11.21 3.10 4.04
N GLN A 93 10.27 2.22 3.67
CA GLN A 93 8.91 2.23 4.22
C GLN A 93 8.92 1.91 5.72
N ASN A 94 9.68 0.89 6.12
CA ASN A 94 9.85 0.54 7.53
C ASN A 94 10.53 1.69 8.28
N LEU A 95 11.65 2.21 7.75
CA LEU A 95 12.37 3.32 8.35
C LEU A 95 11.46 4.53 8.56
N GLY A 96 10.70 4.92 7.53
CA GLY A 96 9.74 6.01 7.61
C GLY A 96 8.68 5.80 8.69
N SER A 97 8.07 4.62 8.70
CA SER A 97 7.00 4.26 9.64
C SER A 97 7.47 4.24 11.09
N TYR A 98 8.65 3.66 11.36
CA TYR A 98 9.22 3.64 12.71
C TYR A 98 9.63 5.03 13.20
N LEU A 99 10.17 5.88 12.32
CA LEU A 99 10.50 7.27 12.68
C LEU A 99 9.24 8.08 13.00
N TYR A 100 8.15 7.87 12.25
CA TYR A 100 6.85 8.47 12.56
C TYR A 100 6.30 7.98 13.91
N LEU A 101 6.40 6.69 14.21
CA LEU A 101 5.99 6.15 15.51
C LEU A 101 6.83 6.74 16.66
N LEU A 102 8.15 6.84 16.49
CA LEU A 102 9.02 7.48 17.49
C LEU A 102 8.65 8.96 17.69
N SER A 103 8.33 9.68 16.61
CA SER A 103 7.83 11.06 16.69
C SER A 103 6.52 11.13 17.48
N ALA A 104 5.57 10.24 17.22
CA ALA A 104 4.30 10.17 17.94
C ALA A 104 4.49 9.92 19.44
N LEU A 105 5.39 9.01 19.81
CA LEU A 105 5.70 8.73 21.22
C LEU A 105 6.38 9.90 21.95
N LEU A 106 7.11 10.75 21.24
CA LEU A 106 7.74 11.94 21.83
C LEU A 106 6.76 13.10 22.01
N LEU A 107 5.62 13.10 21.32
CA LEU A 107 4.59 14.13 21.47
C LEU A 107 3.93 14.17 22.86
N PHE A 108 4.04 13.10 23.66
CA PHE A 108 3.60 13.07 25.06
C PHE A 108 4.27 14.16 25.92
N ASP A 109 5.52 14.52 25.63
CA ASP A 109 6.21 15.66 26.24
C ASP A 109 6.73 16.58 25.13
N LYS A 110 5.78 17.12 24.35
CA LYS A 110 6.07 18.03 23.24
C LYS A 110 6.93 19.22 23.65
N SER A 111 6.80 19.72 24.89
CA SER A 111 7.60 20.83 25.41
C SER A 111 9.09 20.52 25.48
N ALA A 112 9.45 19.30 25.86
CA ALA A 112 10.85 18.90 26.00
C ALA A 112 11.47 18.42 24.67
N TYR A 113 10.64 17.83 23.78
CA TYR A 113 11.15 17.06 22.63
C TYR A 113 10.71 17.57 21.26
N MET A 114 10.12 18.78 21.14
CA MET A 114 9.59 19.28 19.86
C MET A 114 10.63 19.26 18.71
N GLU A 115 11.88 19.63 18.97
CA GLU A 115 12.94 19.58 17.95
C GLU A 115 13.18 18.16 17.43
N LEU A 116 13.17 17.17 18.34
CA LEU A 116 13.36 15.76 18.01
C LEU A 116 12.13 15.19 17.28
N VAL A 117 10.93 15.60 17.68
CA VAL A 117 9.66 15.28 16.98
C VAL A 117 9.74 15.74 15.53
N LEU A 118 10.10 17.00 15.28
CA LEU A 118 10.19 17.57 13.94
C LEU A 118 11.31 16.92 13.13
N LEU A 119 12.45 16.61 13.76
CA LEU A 119 13.56 15.93 13.12
C LEU A 119 13.18 14.51 12.66
N PHE A 120 12.48 13.74 13.50
CA PHE A 120 12.00 12.41 13.13
C PHE A 120 10.90 12.46 12.06
N GLN A 121 10.01 13.45 12.08
CA GLN A 121 9.05 13.66 10.98
C GLN A 121 9.78 13.99 9.67
N PHE A 122 10.81 14.85 9.71
CA PHE A 122 11.60 15.18 8.53
C PHE A 122 12.32 13.95 7.95
N PHE A 123 13.01 13.16 8.78
CA PHE A 123 13.65 11.94 8.30
C PHE A 123 12.64 10.87 7.86
N GLY A 124 11.51 10.76 8.56
CA GLY A 124 10.44 9.84 8.19
C GLY A 124 9.83 10.17 6.83
N THR A 125 9.49 11.44 6.59
CA THR A 125 8.97 11.91 5.30
C THR A 125 10.00 11.75 4.19
N THR A 126 11.27 12.03 4.46
CA THR A 126 12.36 11.79 3.51
C THR A 126 12.45 10.31 3.13
N ALA A 127 12.30 9.40 4.10
CA ALA A 127 12.28 7.96 3.84
C ALA A 127 11.09 7.57 2.94
N PHE A 128 9.88 8.10 3.18
CA PHE A 128 8.73 7.86 2.30
C PHE A 128 8.90 8.43 0.88
N VAL A 129 9.55 9.59 0.72
CA VAL A 129 9.91 10.11 -0.62
C VAL A 129 10.87 9.17 -1.35
N ILE A 130 11.87 8.64 -0.65
CA ILE A 130 12.82 7.68 -1.25
C ILE A 130 12.09 6.39 -1.63
N GLU A 131 11.30 5.85 -0.71
CA GLU A 131 10.49 4.66 -0.91
C GLU A 131 9.57 4.78 -2.12
N SER A 132 8.74 5.82 -2.19
CA SER A 132 7.83 6.08 -3.31
C SER A 132 8.55 6.17 -4.66
N CYS A 133 9.73 6.80 -4.70
CA CYS A 133 10.56 6.84 -5.91
C CYS A 133 11.06 5.45 -6.32
N PHE A 134 11.47 4.60 -5.37
CA PHE A 134 11.94 3.24 -5.65
C PHE A 134 10.80 2.29 -6.02
N VAL A 135 9.61 2.47 -5.47
CA VAL A 135 8.39 1.76 -5.90
C VAL A 135 8.06 2.13 -7.34
N PHE A 136 8.04 3.42 -7.68
CA PHE A 136 7.79 3.87 -9.05
C PHE A 136 8.86 3.36 -10.04
N LEU A 137 10.13 3.34 -9.61
CA LEU A 137 11.22 2.78 -10.40
C LEU A 137 11.03 1.26 -10.63
N GLY A 138 10.68 0.51 -9.58
CA GLY A 138 10.37 -0.92 -9.67
C GLY A 138 9.23 -1.19 -10.64
N TRP A 139 8.13 -0.46 -10.51
CA TRP A 139 6.98 -0.51 -11.43
C TRP A 139 7.40 -0.25 -12.88
N ARG A 140 8.16 0.83 -13.14
CA ARG A 140 8.61 1.19 -14.49
C ARG A 140 9.55 0.16 -15.12
N ILE A 141 10.39 -0.48 -14.30
CA ILE A 141 11.30 -1.55 -14.77
C ILE A 141 10.49 -2.80 -15.13
N SER A 142 9.51 -3.16 -14.30
CA SER A 142 8.58 -4.26 -14.55
C SER A 142 7.83 -4.08 -15.88
N PHE A 143 7.32 -2.86 -16.11
CA PHE A 143 6.62 -2.48 -17.34
C PHE A 143 7.46 -2.72 -18.61
N ARG A 144 8.76 -2.45 -18.57
CA ARG A 144 9.64 -2.57 -19.76
C ARG A 144 10.02 -4.00 -20.12
N ARG A 145 9.90 -4.97 -19.21
CA ARG A 145 10.46 -6.32 -19.42
C ARG A 145 9.41 -7.37 -19.76
N LYS A 146 8.22 -7.29 -19.18
CA LYS A 146 7.02 -8.06 -19.52
C LYS A 146 5.89 -7.56 -18.61
N PRO A 147 4.68 -7.24 -19.11
CA PRO A 147 3.54 -7.03 -18.23
C PRO A 147 3.32 -8.33 -17.45
N SER A 148 3.73 -8.31 -16.19
CA SER A 148 3.55 -9.42 -15.26
C SER A 148 2.05 -9.65 -15.06
N THR A 149 1.57 -10.86 -15.31
CA THR A 149 0.18 -11.31 -15.07
C THR A 149 -0.20 -11.32 -13.58
N ASN A 150 0.72 -10.95 -12.68
CA ASN A 150 0.46 -10.77 -11.25
C ASN A 150 1.21 -9.54 -10.74
N PRO A 151 0.62 -8.34 -10.80
CA PRO A 151 1.14 -7.14 -10.17
C PRO A 151 0.96 -7.19 -8.65
N LYS A 152 1.91 -6.60 -7.92
CA LYS A 152 2.06 -6.75 -6.47
C LYS A 152 1.03 -6.01 -5.61
N ARG A 153 0.26 -5.10 -6.22
CA ARG A 153 -0.97 -4.53 -5.65
C ARG A 153 -2.18 -4.84 -6.52
N GLY A 154 -2.14 -6.00 -7.17
CA GLY A 154 -3.18 -6.51 -8.05
C GLY A 154 -3.22 -5.83 -9.42
N CYS A 155 -3.01 -4.51 -9.53
CA CYS A 155 -3.58 -3.76 -10.64
C CYS A 155 -3.08 -4.17 -12.04
N ILE A 156 -3.92 -4.90 -12.77
CA ILE A 156 -3.67 -5.28 -14.17
C ILE A 156 -3.76 -4.03 -15.08
N SER A 157 -4.49 -3.00 -14.64
CA SER A 157 -4.65 -1.73 -15.34
C SER A 157 -3.42 -0.81 -15.15
N GLN A 158 -2.56 -0.81 -16.16
CA GLN A 158 -1.29 -0.08 -16.19
C GLN A 158 -1.43 1.43 -15.93
N ASP A 159 -2.48 2.06 -16.47
CA ASP A 159 -2.68 3.51 -16.34
C ASP A 159 -3.07 3.90 -14.92
N VAL A 160 -3.97 3.15 -14.28
CA VAL A 160 -4.44 3.44 -12.92
C VAL A 160 -3.31 3.30 -11.91
N SER A 161 -2.49 2.23 -12.06
CA SER A 161 -1.31 2.01 -11.23
C SER A 161 -0.24 3.10 -11.39
N MET A 162 -0.02 3.60 -12.61
CA MET A 162 0.92 4.70 -12.84
C MET A 162 0.48 5.98 -12.10
N TRP A 163 -0.79 6.35 -12.23
CA TRP A 163 -1.33 7.54 -11.57
C TRP A 163 -1.29 7.42 -10.06
N ALA A 164 -1.61 6.25 -9.50
CA ALA A 164 -1.47 5.95 -8.07
C ALA A 164 -0.03 6.28 -7.58
N HIS A 165 0.98 5.69 -8.21
CA HIS A 165 2.39 5.98 -7.86
C HIS A 165 2.78 7.46 -8.01
N ILE A 166 2.28 8.17 -9.02
CA ILE A 166 2.53 9.60 -9.19
C ILE A 166 1.90 10.40 -8.04
N PHE A 167 0.65 10.12 -7.68
CA PHE A 167 -0.02 10.79 -6.57
C PHE A 167 0.65 10.48 -5.22
N TYR A 168 1.12 9.25 -5.04
CA TYR A 168 1.89 8.85 -3.86
C TYR A 168 3.20 9.64 -3.72
N ILE A 169 3.94 9.85 -4.81
CA ILE A 169 5.14 10.71 -4.82
C ILE A 169 4.77 12.17 -4.51
N ILE A 170 3.73 12.69 -5.16
CA ILE A 170 3.28 14.08 -4.96
C ILE A 170 2.89 14.30 -3.49
N ALA A 171 2.13 13.39 -2.90
CA ALA A 171 1.76 13.44 -1.49
C ALA A 171 3.00 13.44 -0.59
N SER A 172 3.93 12.51 -0.81
CA SER A 172 5.19 12.43 -0.07
C SER A 172 6.00 13.73 -0.13
N LEU A 173 6.02 14.41 -1.28
CA LEU A 173 6.68 15.70 -1.46
C LEU A 173 5.96 16.83 -0.72
N PHE A 174 4.62 16.86 -0.70
CA PHE A 174 3.86 17.83 0.09
C PHE A 174 4.18 17.68 1.59
N TYR A 175 4.23 16.44 2.10
CA TYR A 175 4.61 16.17 3.48
C TYR A 175 6.04 16.60 3.77
N LEU A 176 7.00 16.29 2.89
CA LEU A 176 8.39 16.73 3.07
C LEU A 176 8.51 18.26 3.08
N CYS A 177 7.77 18.96 2.22
CA CYS A 177 7.71 20.41 2.23
C CYS A 177 7.08 20.94 3.53
N ALA A 178 5.99 20.33 4.00
CA ALA A 178 5.31 20.72 5.23
C ALA A 178 6.22 20.54 6.46
N THR A 179 6.89 19.39 6.60
CA THR A 179 7.80 19.12 7.72
C THR A 179 9.05 19.99 7.66
N SER A 180 9.61 20.23 6.47
CA SER A 180 10.73 21.16 6.28
C SER A 180 10.37 22.59 6.66
N LEU A 181 9.17 23.03 6.28
CA LEU A 181 8.66 24.36 6.60
C LEU A 181 8.39 24.49 8.12
N ALA A 182 7.75 23.48 8.72
CA ALA A 182 7.49 23.41 10.15
C ALA A 182 8.80 23.47 10.95
N TYR A 183 9.81 22.67 10.57
CA TYR A 183 11.12 22.70 11.20
C TYR A 183 11.77 24.08 11.15
N ARG A 184 11.79 24.73 9.98
CA ARG A 184 12.39 26.07 9.82
C ARG A 184 11.64 27.14 10.62
N ILE A 185 10.31 27.09 10.61
CA ILE A 185 9.50 28.08 11.33
C ILE A 185 9.67 27.90 12.83
N TYR A 186 9.66 26.66 13.32
CA TYR A 186 9.92 26.38 14.72
C TYR A 186 11.32 26.84 15.14
N SER A 187 12.36 26.52 14.36
CA SER A 187 13.74 26.89 14.70
C SER A 187 14.01 28.40 14.73
N HIS A 188 13.23 29.19 13.96
CA HIS A 188 13.44 30.64 13.85
C HIS A 188 12.44 31.49 14.64
N LEU A 189 11.20 31.01 14.77
CA LEU A 189 10.08 31.79 15.32
C LEU A 189 9.47 31.14 16.57
N ASN A 190 9.87 29.90 16.90
CA ASN A 190 9.32 29.11 18.01
C ASN A 190 7.79 28.96 17.94
N VAL A 191 7.24 28.86 16.73
CA VAL A 191 5.81 28.67 16.45
C VAL A 191 5.60 27.27 15.87
N ILE A 192 4.67 26.51 16.44
CA ILE A 192 4.53 25.06 16.19
C ILE A 192 3.64 24.75 14.97
N HIS A 193 2.66 25.58 14.61
CA HIS A 193 1.79 25.32 13.45
C HIS A 193 1.28 26.60 12.76
N PRO A 194 2.02 27.14 11.79
CA PRO A 194 1.50 28.20 10.92
C PRO A 194 0.47 27.59 9.95
N ASN A 195 -0.59 28.34 9.63
CA ASN A 195 -1.65 27.90 8.70
C ASN A 195 -1.12 27.34 7.37
N GLY A 196 0.03 27.84 6.88
CA GLY A 196 0.69 27.32 5.68
C GLY A 196 1.18 25.87 5.78
N VAL A 197 1.60 25.42 6.97
CA VAL A 197 1.99 24.02 7.20
C VAL A 197 0.76 23.12 7.16
N LEU A 198 -0.32 23.50 7.85
CA LEU A 198 -1.59 22.74 7.84
C LEU A 198 -2.17 22.60 6.43
N ILE A 199 -2.12 23.66 5.61
CA ILE A 199 -2.57 23.60 4.21
C ILE A 199 -1.76 22.58 3.41
N LEU A 200 -0.43 22.53 3.58
CA LEU A 200 0.41 21.57 2.87
C LEU A 200 0.13 20.13 3.34
N LEU A 201 -0.10 19.92 4.63
CA LEU A 201 -0.46 18.60 5.17
C LEU A 201 -1.82 18.13 4.61
N MET A 202 -2.86 18.97 4.67
CA MET A 202 -4.17 18.67 4.09
C MET A 202 -4.11 18.35 2.59
N LEU A 203 -3.28 19.07 1.82
CA LEU A 203 -3.06 18.76 0.41
C LEU A 203 -2.37 17.40 0.23
N GLY A 204 -1.36 17.10 1.05
CA GLY A 204 -0.70 15.79 1.07
C GLY A 204 -1.68 14.66 1.36
N ASP A 205 -2.48 14.79 2.41
CA ASP A 205 -3.55 13.85 2.79
C ASP A 205 -4.54 13.62 1.66
N PHE A 206 -4.99 14.70 1.00
CA PHE A 206 -5.90 14.61 -0.13
C PHE A 206 -5.29 13.77 -1.28
N PHE A 207 -4.01 13.96 -1.59
CA PHE A 207 -3.33 13.17 -2.61
C PHE A 207 -3.12 11.71 -2.19
N TYR A 208 -2.78 11.44 -0.92
CA TYR A 208 -2.70 10.06 -0.42
C TYR A 208 -4.06 9.36 -0.45
N LEU A 209 -5.15 10.07 -0.13
CA LEU A 209 -6.49 9.52 -0.21
C LEU A 209 -6.88 9.19 -1.65
N PHE A 210 -6.49 10.03 -2.62
CA PHE A 210 -6.71 9.77 -4.04
C PHE A 210 -5.90 8.57 -4.53
N ASP A 211 -4.63 8.46 -4.12
CA ASP A 211 -3.79 7.28 -4.36
C ASP A 211 -4.43 6.00 -3.80
N ALA A 212 -4.86 6.04 -2.52
CA ALA A 212 -5.54 4.95 -1.86
C ALA A 212 -6.81 4.50 -2.61
N TYR A 213 -7.60 5.46 -3.09
CA TYR A 213 -8.79 5.20 -3.90
C TYR A 213 -8.44 4.53 -5.24
N LEU A 214 -7.37 4.96 -5.91
CA LEU A 214 -6.93 4.32 -7.14
C LEU A 214 -6.48 2.87 -6.92
N TYR A 215 -5.80 2.58 -5.80
CA TYR A 215 -5.48 1.20 -5.41
C TYR A 215 -6.72 0.36 -5.11
N TYR A 216 -7.77 0.96 -4.54
CA TYR A 216 -9.04 0.27 -4.32
C TYR A 216 -9.74 -0.08 -5.64
N GLU A 217 -9.79 0.86 -6.58
CA GLU A 217 -10.35 0.63 -7.91
C GLU A 217 -9.56 -0.43 -8.70
N CYS A 218 -8.23 -0.42 -8.56
CA CYS A 218 -7.35 -1.46 -9.06
C CYS A 218 -7.76 -2.84 -8.51
N TRP A 219 -7.75 -2.98 -7.18
CA TRP A 219 -8.10 -4.24 -6.51
C TRP A 219 -9.47 -4.78 -6.96
N LYS A 220 -10.47 -3.90 -7.10
CA LYS A 220 -11.82 -4.28 -7.53
C LYS A 220 -11.82 -4.90 -8.92
N ARG A 221 -11.02 -4.36 -9.85
CA ARG A 221 -10.87 -4.92 -11.21
C ARG A 221 -10.16 -6.26 -11.17
N ASP A 222 -9.10 -6.39 -10.40
CA ASP A 222 -8.33 -7.63 -10.33
C ASP A 222 -9.14 -8.77 -9.71
N LYS A 223 -9.99 -8.44 -8.73
CA LYS A 223 -10.94 -9.39 -8.16
C LYS A 223 -11.94 -9.89 -9.21
N GLN A 224 -12.51 -8.99 -10.01
CA GLN A 224 -13.45 -9.37 -11.08
C GLN A 224 -12.78 -10.29 -12.11
N GLU A 225 -11.54 -10.01 -12.49
CA GLU A 225 -10.79 -10.85 -13.43
C GLU A 225 -10.42 -12.20 -12.82
N TYR A 226 -10.02 -12.24 -11.55
CA TYR A 226 -9.78 -13.48 -10.82
C TYR A 226 -11.04 -14.36 -10.77
N ASP A 227 -12.17 -13.79 -10.34
CA ASP A 227 -13.44 -14.51 -10.22
C ASP A 227 -13.86 -15.09 -11.59
N ALA A 228 -13.73 -14.31 -12.67
CA ALA A 228 -14.03 -14.76 -14.03
C ALA A 228 -13.11 -15.90 -14.50
N ASN A 229 -11.81 -15.81 -14.22
CA ASN A 229 -10.84 -16.85 -14.58
C ASN A 229 -11.08 -18.15 -13.79
N THR A 230 -11.39 -18.05 -12.51
CA THR A 230 -11.72 -19.21 -11.66
C THR A 230 -13.00 -19.88 -12.12
N GLU A 231 -14.03 -19.11 -12.48
CA GLU A 231 -15.26 -19.64 -13.07
C GLU A 231 -14.98 -20.40 -14.37
N GLN A 232 -14.18 -19.81 -15.27
CA GLN A 232 -13.81 -20.43 -16.53
C GLN A 232 -13.02 -21.74 -16.33
N GLN A 233 -12.08 -21.77 -15.37
CA GLN A 233 -11.33 -22.98 -15.02
C GLN A 233 -12.25 -24.07 -14.47
N ASN A 234 -13.18 -23.72 -13.58
CA ASN A 234 -14.16 -24.66 -13.02
C ASN A 234 -15.06 -25.25 -14.11
N LEU A 235 -15.51 -24.42 -15.07
CA LEU A 235 -16.28 -24.87 -16.23
C LEU A 235 -15.47 -25.81 -17.14
N MET A 236 -14.19 -25.52 -17.38
CA MET A 236 -13.32 -26.43 -18.15
C MET A 236 -13.14 -27.77 -17.44
N GLN A 237 -12.88 -27.78 -16.13
CA GLN A 237 -12.76 -29.01 -15.35
C GLN A 237 -14.06 -29.82 -15.36
N LEU A 238 -15.22 -29.16 -15.20
CA LEU A 238 -16.52 -29.82 -15.27
C LEU A 238 -16.76 -30.47 -16.65
N ASN A 239 -16.38 -29.78 -17.73
CA ASN A 239 -16.51 -30.31 -19.09
C ASN A 239 -15.60 -31.53 -19.32
N VAL A 240 -14.36 -31.51 -18.81
CA VAL A 240 -13.45 -32.68 -18.86
C VAL A 240 -14.04 -33.86 -18.08
N VAL A 241 -14.59 -33.63 -16.88
CA VAL A 241 -15.23 -34.68 -16.08
C VAL A 241 -16.46 -35.26 -16.81
N LYS A 242 -17.28 -34.41 -17.44
CA LYS A 242 -18.43 -34.85 -18.24
C LYS A 242 -18.03 -35.68 -19.45
N GLN A 243 -16.95 -35.31 -20.16
CA GLN A 243 -16.44 -36.10 -21.28
C GLN A 243 -15.96 -37.47 -20.83
N LEU A 244 -15.15 -37.54 -19.76
CA LEU A 244 -14.64 -38.80 -19.21
C LEU A 244 -15.76 -39.72 -18.69
N THR A 245 -16.82 -39.17 -18.11
CA THR A 245 -17.98 -39.96 -17.67
C THR A 245 -18.83 -40.45 -18.84
N THR A 246 -18.98 -39.65 -19.90
CA THR A 246 -19.72 -40.05 -21.10
C THR A 246 -18.98 -41.16 -21.85
N GLU A 247 -17.66 -41.04 -22.03
CA GLU A 247 -16.83 -42.06 -22.69
C GLU A 247 -16.86 -43.40 -21.95
N ASN A 248 -16.78 -43.39 -20.61
CA ASN A 248 -16.90 -44.60 -19.79
C ASN A 248 -18.30 -45.25 -19.86
N TYR A 249 -19.36 -44.45 -19.97
CA TYR A 249 -20.72 -44.98 -20.10
C TYR A 249 -20.92 -45.67 -21.46
N SER A 250 -20.40 -45.08 -22.55
CA SER A 250 -20.43 -45.70 -23.88
C SER A 250 -19.61 -46.98 -23.95
N TYR A 251 -18.48 -47.06 -23.25
CA TYR A 251 -17.63 -48.26 -23.24
C TYR A 251 -18.30 -49.43 -22.51
N ASN A 252 -18.97 -49.17 -21.38
CA ASN A 252 -19.67 -50.21 -20.63
C ASN A 252 -20.93 -50.70 -21.36
N HIS A 253 -21.63 -49.84 -22.09
CA HIS A 253 -22.81 -50.25 -22.85
C HIS A 253 -22.48 -51.13 -24.08
N SER A 254 -21.29 -50.98 -24.67
CA SER A 254 -20.83 -51.83 -25.77
C SER A 254 -20.40 -53.24 -25.35
N ILE A 255 -20.22 -53.50 -24.05
CA ILE A 255 -19.82 -54.82 -23.55
C ILE A 255 -21.05 -55.71 -23.30
N ASP A 256 -22.22 -55.13 -23.02
CA ASP A 256 -23.46 -55.87 -22.73
C ASP A 256 -24.26 -56.26 -23.98
N GLU A 257 -23.94 -55.74 -25.17
CA GLU A 257 -24.64 -56.10 -26.43
C GLU A 257 -24.04 -57.32 -27.17
N ASP A 258 -22.89 -57.83 -26.74
CA ASP A 258 -22.19 -58.98 -27.35
C ASP A 258 -22.30 -60.30 -26.55
N SER A 259 -23.19 -60.36 -25.54
CA SER A 259 -23.50 -61.57 -24.75
C SER A 259 -24.92 -62.06 -24.95
#